data_AF-A0A7V5HIE7-F1
#
_entry.id   AF-A0A7V5HIE7-F1
#
_cell.length_a   1.000
_cell.length_b   1.000
_cell.length_c   1.000
_cell.angle_alpha   90.00
_cell.angle_beta   90.00
_cell.angle_gamma   90.00
#
_symmetry.space_group_name_H-M   'P 1'
#
loop_
_entity.id
_entity.type
_entity.pdbx_description
1 polymer ?
#
loop_
_entity_poly.entity_id
_entity_poly.type
_entity_poly.pdbx_seq_one_letter_code
_entity_poly.pdbx_strand_id
1 'polypeptide(L)'
;MLRMFFKFIRVRPRKTILTAFLFSGVIFFTFLLFISAQEQSPTKRNLSGRVDYQGPVKGKIIVRLYKLNLNPQGKPRLLTKGEIYGEQAPLQSLVLPQPGGYSFSQLKPGYYSVIAFLDEDKNREIGFNPPEPLGWYAAEAAGRWAAIDLRKADFNQADLVLRQPVPFPRPEKKIAHGALRWLKGLPVLHLWGTAEERGFAHGYLIGPQIIDFFEYYVLEDSWRSARRYEEIFVPFLKKNFNYPAEYLRECQAVIKGMRAAGTDMRVKSLGREFGLSELLAINAYIERRAAFPVKEPAGCTQFA
;
A
#
# COMPACT_ATOMS: atom_id res chain seq x y z
N MET A 1 -49.18 -2.83 42.66
CA MET A 1 -50.36 -2.92 43.56
C MET A 1 -51.30 -3.94 42.91
N LEU A 2 -51.24 -5.23 43.25
CA LEU A 2 -51.83 -5.92 44.42
C LEU A 2 -53.12 -6.69 44.00
N ARG A 3 -53.02 -8.03 43.96
CA ARG A 3 -54.06 -9.03 44.36
C ARG A 3 -55.34 -9.20 43.49
N MET A 4 -56.06 -10.34 43.51
CA MET A 4 -55.81 -11.75 43.92
C MET A 4 -57.05 -12.57 43.54
N PHE A 5 -56.94 -13.86 43.21
CA PHE A 5 -57.87 -14.96 43.57
C PHE A 5 -57.09 -16.28 43.34
N PHE A 6 -56.74 -17.09 44.36
CA PHE A 6 -57.55 -18.15 45.02
C PHE A 6 -58.10 -19.19 44.03
N LYS A 7 -58.12 -20.53 44.23
CA LYS A 7 -57.89 -21.47 45.38
C LYS A 7 -57.69 -22.91 44.77
N PHE A 8 -57.39 -24.04 45.43
CA PHE A 8 -57.20 -24.45 46.85
C PHE A 8 -56.43 -25.83 46.92
N ILE A 9 -56.00 -26.24 48.13
CA ILE A 9 -55.96 -27.63 48.71
C ILE A 9 -55.18 -28.77 47.96
N ARG A 10 -54.05 -29.27 48.52
CA ARG A 10 -53.86 -30.39 49.53
C ARG A 10 -54.00 -31.78 48.87
N VAL A 11 -53.13 -32.79 49.08
CA VAL A 11 -52.77 -33.46 50.35
C VAL A 11 -51.37 -34.12 50.29
N ARG A 12 -50.68 -34.25 51.43
CA ARG A 12 -49.58 -35.21 51.72
C ARG A 12 -50.08 -36.12 52.87
N PRO A 13 -49.70 -37.42 52.96
CA PRO A 13 -48.57 -37.75 53.85
C PRO A 13 -47.74 -39.03 53.58
N ARG A 14 -46.53 -39.01 54.15
CA ARG A 14 -45.75 -40.11 54.82
C ARG A 14 -45.23 -41.35 54.04
N LYS A 15 -43.89 -41.36 53.95
CA LYS A 15 -42.94 -42.39 54.45
C LYS A 15 -43.24 -43.89 54.23
N THR A 16 -42.36 -44.54 53.47
CA THR A 16 -41.72 -45.80 53.87
C THR A 16 -40.26 -45.83 53.39
N ILE A 17 -39.42 -46.59 54.09
CA ILE A 17 -37.98 -46.78 53.82
C ILE A 17 -37.75 -48.26 53.49
N LEU A 18 -36.68 -48.55 52.73
CA LEU A 18 -35.77 -49.71 52.85
C LEU A 18 -35.64 -50.64 51.62
N THR A 19 -34.38 -51.03 51.39
CA THR A 19 -33.88 -52.26 50.71
C THR A 19 -34.03 -52.43 49.18
N ALA A 20 -32.95 -52.00 48.51
CA ALA A 20 -32.04 -52.85 47.73
C ALA A 20 -32.57 -53.70 46.57
N PHE A 21 -32.07 -53.41 45.36
CA PHE A 21 -31.32 -54.39 44.57
C PHE A 21 -30.16 -53.71 43.81
N LEU A 22 -28.98 -54.34 43.82
CA LEU A 22 -27.81 -53.90 43.04
C LEU A 22 -27.90 -54.37 41.58
N PHE A 23 -26.95 -53.88 40.77
CA PHE A 23 -26.58 -54.25 39.39
C PHE A 23 -27.23 -53.42 38.25
N SER A 24 -26.43 -53.25 37.18
CA SER A 24 -26.69 -52.56 35.89
C SER A 24 -26.62 -51.00 35.80
N GLY A 25 -25.94 -50.31 36.73
CA GLY A 25 -25.84 -48.83 36.72
C GLY A 25 -24.51 -48.16 36.33
N VAL A 26 -23.42 -48.90 36.07
CA VAL A 26 -22.06 -48.32 35.94
C VAL A 26 -21.51 -48.29 34.49
N ILE A 27 -22.17 -48.98 33.55
CA ILE A 27 -21.76 -49.01 32.13
C ILE A 27 -22.53 -47.95 31.31
N PHE A 28 -22.51 -46.70 31.76
CA PHE A 28 -22.97 -45.56 30.94
C PHE A 28 -22.30 -44.21 31.28
N PHE A 29 -21.18 -44.22 32.03
CA PHE A 29 -20.45 -43.00 32.40
C PHE A 29 -18.94 -43.02 32.07
N THR A 30 -18.48 -44.04 31.33
CA THR A 30 -17.10 -44.18 30.86
C THR A 30 -16.97 -44.17 29.33
N PHE A 31 -18.07 -43.86 28.61
CA PHE A 31 -18.07 -43.66 27.15
C PHE A 31 -18.39 -42.22 26.71
N LEU A 32 -18.21 -41.26 27.63
CA LEU A 32 -17.84 -39.87 27.28
C LEU A 32 -16.30 -39.74 27.24
N LEU A 33 -15.67 -40.73 26.63
CA LEU A 33 -14.26 -40.75 26.28
C LEU A 33 -14.03 -39.71 25.18
N PHE A 34 -13.46 -38.57 25.56
CA PHE A 34 -12.51 -37.83 24.74
C PHE A 34 -12.91 -37.63 23.26
N ILE A 35 -14.10 -37.08 22.99
CA ILE A 35 -14.16 -36.01 21.97
C ILE A 35 -13.61 -34.73 22.61
N SER A 36 -12.34 -34.82 23.02
CA SER A 36 -11.47 -33.67 22.90
C SER A 36 -11.48 -33.38 21.40
N ALA A 37 -12.15 -32.29 21.01
CA ALA A 37 -11.70 -31.60 19.82
C ALA A 37 -10.21 -31.36 20.04
N GLN A 38 -9.37 -32.16 19.36
CA GLN A 38 -7.99 -31.78 19.14
C GLN A 38 -8.09 -30.47 18.39
N GLU A 39 -7.97 -29.37 19.13
CA GLU A 39 -7.82 -28.05 18.58
C GLU A 39 -6.47 -28.08 17.86
N GLN A 40 -6.55 -28.50 16.60
CA GLN A 40 -5.43 -28.95 15.79
C GLN A 40 -4.46 -27.78 15.73
N SER A 41 -3.36 -27.88 16.49
CA SER A 41 -2.57 -26.72 16.91
C SER A 41 -2.30 -25.83 15.71
N PRO A 42 -2.85 -24.60 15.68
CA PRO A 42 -3.19 -23.93 14.43
C PRO A 42 -1.97 -23.85 13.54
N THR A 43 -2.05 -24.55 12.39
CA THR A 43 -0.87 -24.89 11.59
C THR A 43 -0.06 -23.65 11.32
N LYS A 44 1.12 -23.59 11.96
CA LYS A 44 1.94 -22.39 11.94
C LYS A 44 2.48 -22.14 10.54
N ARG A 45 2.62 -20.86 10.21
CA ARG A 45 2.98 -20.39 8.88
C ARG A 45 4.24 -19.55 8.92
N ASN A 46 4.93 -19.53 7.78
CA ASN A 46 6.08 -18.67 7.52
C ASN A 46 5.76 -17.68 6.39
N LEU A 47 6.28 -16.46 6.52
CA LEU A 47 6.22 -15.42 5.51
C LEU A 47 7.63 -14.86 5.32
N SER A 48 8.19 -15.01 4.12
CA SER A 48 9.52 -14.52 3.77
C SER A 48 9.55 -13.82 2.42
N GLY A 49 10.63 -13.07 2.21
CA GLY A 49 10.92 -12.33 0.98
C GLY A 49 12.30 -11.68 1.10
N ARG A 50 12.62 -10.82 0.15
CA ARG A 50 13.83 -10.00 0.13
C ARG A 50 13.48 -8.52 0.15
N VAL A 51 14.35 -7.71 0.75
CA VAL A 51 14.33 -6.26 0.61
C VAL A 51 15.47 -5.83 -0.28
N ASP A 52 15.16 -5.17 -1.38
CA ASP A 52 16.12 -4.56 -2.29
C ASP A 52 16.05 -3.03 -2.20
N TYR A 53 17.21 -2.37 -2.19
CA TYR A 53 17.32 -0.91 -2.22
C TYR A 53 18.57 -0.50 -3.01
N GLN A 54 18.40 0.41 -3.95
CA GLN A 54 19.47 0.98 -4.76
C GLN A 54 19.39 2.51 -4.68
N GLY A 55 19.96 3.07 -3.61
CA GLY A 55 19.96 4.51 -3.39
C GLY A 55 21.07 4.99 -2.44
N PRO A 56 21.23 6.32 -2.30
CA PRO A 56 22.35 6.92 -1.60
C PRO A 56 22.25 6.79 -0.08
N VAL A 57 21.02 6.78 0.48
CA VAL A 57 20.78 6.75 1.92
C VAL A 57 21.36 5.47 2.54
N LYS A 58 21.79 5.57 3.81
CA LYS A 58 22.33 4.46 4.60
C LYS A 58 21.67 4.45 5.97
N GLY A 59 21.26 3.28 6.42
CA GLY A 59 20.51 3.09 7.65
C GLY A 59 20.16 1.61 7.81
N LYS A 60 19.48 1.27 8.90
CA LYS A 60 18.95 -0.08 9.08
C LYS A 60 17.61 -0.19 8.34
N ILE A 61 17.25 -1.37 7.88
CA ILE A 61 15.94 -1.59 7.27
C ILE A 61 15.02 -2.17 8.32
N ILE A 62 13.87 -1.55 8.52
CA ILE A 62 12.82 -2.05 9.42
C ILE A 62 11.72 -2.65 8.58
N VAL A 63 11.49 -3.95 8.76
CA VAL A 63 10.42 -4.70 8.09
C VAL A 63 9.29 -4.91 9.09
N ARG A 64 8.10 -4.38 8.79
CA ARG A 64 6.91 -4.42 9.63
C ARG A 64 5.87 -5.36 9.04
N LEU A 65 5.48 -6.38 9.81
CA LEU A 65 4.38 -7.29 9.49
C LEU A 65 3.09 -6.80 10.15
N TYR A 66 2.04 -6.61 9.37
CA TYR A 66 0.71 -6.29 9.84
C TYR A 66 -0.24 -7.46 9.60
N LYS A 67 -1.05 -7.81 10.60
CA LYS A 67 -2.18 -8.73 10.41
C LYS A 67 -3.38 -7.93 9.89
N LEU A 68 -4.02 -8.42 8.83
CA LEU A 68 -5.17 -7.77 8.22
C LEU A 68 -6.47 -8.31 8.80
N ASN A 69 -7.40 -7.39 9.07
CA ASN A 69 -8.77 -7.71 9.47
C ASN A 69 -9.62 -8.03 8.23
N LEU A 70 -10.72 -8.74 8.41
CA LEU A 70 -11.71 -8.95 7.35
C LEU A 70 -12.73 -7.81 7.34
N ASN A 71 -13.23 -7.46 6.15
CA ASN A 71 -14.42 -6.64 5.99
C ASN A 71 -15.71 -7.49 6.17
N PRO A 72 -16.91 -6.89 6.23
CA PRO A 72 -18.17 -7.63 6.39
C PRO A 72 -18.45 -8.68 5.30
N GLN A 73 -17.79 -8.57 4.14
CA GLN A 73 -17.87 -9.52 3.02
C GLN A 73 -16.81 -10.62 3.09
N GLY A 74 -16.09 -10.77 4.21
CA GLY A 74 -15.07 -11.81 4.43
C GLY A 74 -13.77 -11.62 3.63
N LYS A 75 -13.56 -10.47 2.99
CA LYS A 75 -12.33 -10.14 2.24
C LYS A 75 -11.36 -9.36 3.15
N PRO A 76 -10.03 -9.51 2.96
CA PRO A 76 -9.06 -8.73 3.74
C PRO A 76 -9.22 -7.23 3.48
N ARG A 77 -9.36 -6.46 4.56
CA ARG A 77 -9.24 -5.00 4.53
C ARG A 77 -7.76 -4.64 4.45
N LEU A 78 -7.37 -3.95 3.38
CA LEU A 78 -6.01 -3.41 3.24
C LEU A 78 -5.77 -2.29 4.26
N LEU A 79 -4.50 -2.03 4.58
CA LEU A 79 -4.12 -0.96 5.50
C LEU A 79 -4.53 0.42 4.96
N THR A 80 -4.86 1.35 5.84
CA THR A 80 -4.96 2.78 5.51
C THR A 80 -3.55 3.40 5.41
N LYS A 81 -3.44 4.67 5.00
CA LYS A 81 -2.16 5.40 5.10
C LYS A 81 -1.81 5.62 6.59
N GLY A 82 -2.76 6.04 7.42
CA GLY A 82 -2.54 6.27 8.85
C GLY A 82 -2.10 5.01 9.63
N GLU A 83 -2.64 3.84 9.31
CA GLU A 83 -2.22 2.55 9.92
C GLU A 83 -0.75 2.21 9.63
N ILE A 84 -0.21 2.67 8.49
CA ILE A 84 1.22 2.54 8.16
C ILE A 84 2.03 3.60 8.93
N TYR A 85 1.54 4.84 8.98
CA TYR A 85 2.17 5.98 9.68
C TYR A 85 1.86 6.05 11.19
N GLY A 86 1.54 4.92 11.85
CA GLY A 86 1.53 4.80 13.31
C GLY A 86 0.16 4.65 14.00
N GLU A 87 -0.98 4.79 13.32
CA GLU A 87 -2.31 4.54 13.92
C GLU A 87 -2.47 3.08 14.41
N GLN A 88 -1.72 2.14 13.83
CA GLN A 88 -1.71 0.74 14.23
C GLN A 88 -0.28 0.24 14.45
N ALA A 89 -0.03 -0.38 15.61
CA ALA A 89 1.21 -1.10 15.85
C ALA A 89 1.32 -2.34 14.93
N PRO A 90 2.52 -2.64 14.38
CA PRO A 90 2.75 -3.88 13.64
C PRO A 90 2.65 -5.09 14.57
N LEU A 91 2.27 -6.25 14.01
CA LEU A 91 2.25 -7.52 14.75
C LEU A 91 3.66 -7.97 15.13
N GLN A 92 4.61 -7.81 14.21
CA GLN A 92 6.04 -8.09 14.40
C GLN A 92 6.86 -7.10 13.59
N SER A 93 8.05 -6.76 14.09
CA SER A 93 9.04 -5.94 13.39
C SER A 93 10.38 -6.64 13.38
N LEU A 94 11.06 -6.65 12.24
CA LEU A 94 12.44 -7.10 12.09
C LEU A 94 13.34 -5.91 11.76
N VAL A 95 14.61 -5.98 12.17
CA VAL A 95 15.63 -4.99 11.83
C VAL A 95 16.75 -5.69 11.06
N LEU A 96 16.91 -5.34 9.79
CA LEU A 96 17.98 -5.83 8.93
C LEU A 96 19.13 -4.80 8.92
N PRO A 97 20.40 -5.23 9.01
CA PRO A 97 21.54 -4.32 8.94
C PRO A 97 21.79 -3.76 7.53
N GLN A 98 21.26 -4.41 6.49
CA GLN A 98 21.41 -4.08 5.07
C GLN A 98 20.29 -4.74 4.24
N PRO A 99 20.09 -4.37 2.95
CA PRO A 99 19.22 -5.09 2.02
C PRO A 99 19.52 -6.60 1.98
N GLY A 100 18.50 -7.44 1.90
CA GLY A 100 18.64 -8.88 2.02
C GLY A 100 17.35 -9.63 2.35
N GLY A 101 17.46 -10.93 2.63
CA GLY A 101 16.33 -11.78 2.98
C GLY A 101 15.80 -11.52 4.39
N TYR A 102 14.49 -11.66 4.57
CA TYR A 102 13.81 -11.64 5.87
C TYR A 102 12.80 -12.78 5.98
N SER A 103 12.44 -13.15 7.21
CA SER A 103 11.42 -14.18 7.47
C SER A 103 10.71 -13.94 8.80
N PHE A 104 9.38 -13.96 8.76
CA PHE A 104 8.51 -14.06 9.92
C PHE A 104 8.02 -15.50 10.03
N SER A 105 8.21 -16.12 11.19
CA SER A 105 7.82 -17.52 11.43
C SER A 105 6.76 -17.62 12.53
N GLN A 106 6.23 -18.82 12.72
CA GLN A 106 5.25 -19.14 13.78
C GLN A 106 3.93 -18.35 13.65
N LEU A 107 3.60 -17.84 12.46
CA LEU A 107 2.39 -17.05 12.21
C LEU A 107 1.13 -17.92 12.26
N LYS A 108 0.02 -17.38 12.76
CA LYS A 108 -1.28 -18.05 12.69
C LYS A 108 -1.83 -17.95 11.25
N PRO A 109 -2.60 -18.94 10.76
CA PRO A 109 -3.33 -18.81 9.49
C PRO A 109 -4.16 -17.52 9.44
N GLY A 110 -4.08 -16.78 8.32
CA GLY A 110 -4.74 -15.49 8.18
C GLY A 110 -4.20 -14.66 7.03
N TYR A 111 -4.62 -13.39 6.98
CA TYR A 111 -4.16 -12.40 6.01
C TYR A 111 -3.16 -11.42 6.61
N TYR A 112 -2.16 -11.04 5.82
CA TYR A 112 -1.06 -10.20 6.25
C TYR A 112 -0.69 -9.15 5.20
N SER A 113 -0.01 -8.08 5.61
CA SER A 113 0.65 -7.11 4.73
C SER A 113 2.05 -6.84 5.28
N VAL A 114 3.02 -6.63 4.40
CA VAL A 114 4.39 -6.28 4.79
C VAL A 114 4.78 -4.95 4.17
N ILE A 115 5.28 -4.07 5.03
CA ILE A 115 5.86 -2.77 4.68
C ILE A 115 7.31 -2.79 5.18
N ALA A 116 8.24 -2.18 4.46
CA ALA A 116 9.59 -1.92 4.95
C ALA A 116 10.03 -0.50 4.63
N PHE A 117 10.90 0.04 5.48
CA PHE A 117 11.53 1.34 5.27
C PHE A 117 12.98 1.30 5.75
N LEU A 118 13.78 2.25 5.27
CA LEU A 118 15.15 2.46 5.74
C LEU A 118 15.14 3.58 6.78
N ASP A 119 15.43 3.21 8.03
CA ASP A 119 15.52 4.03 9.24
C ASP A 119 16.81 4.88 9.18
N GLU A 120 16.69 6.10 8.65
CA GLU A 120 17.80 7.05 8.42
C GLU A 120 18.13 7.83 9.70
N ASP A 121 17.09 8.35 10.38
CA ASP A 121 17.25 9.16 11.59
C ASP A 121 17.36 8.34 12.89
N LYS A 122 17.09 7.02 12.80
CA LYS A 122 17.17 6.01 13.87
C LYS A 122 16.01 6.06 14.88
N ASN A 123 14.91 6.73 14.55
CA ASN A 123 13.71 6.81 15.39
C ASN A 123 12.87 5.51 15.38
N ARG A 124 13.07 4.62 14.39
CA ARG A 124 12.34 3.36 14.14
C ARG A 124 10.86 3.48 13.72
N GLU A 125 10.46 4.64 13.26
CA GLU A 125 9.14 5.05 12.79
C GLU A 125 9.22 5.60 11.36
N ILE A 126 8.12 5.53 10.61
CA ILE A 126 8.14 5.97 9.20
C ILE A 126 7.98 7.48 9.16
N GLY A 127 9.06 8.19 8.80
CA GLY A 127 9.10 9.65 8.75
C GLY A 127 8.86 10.26 7.36
N PHE A 128 8.56 11.57 7.35
CA PHE A 128 8.62 12.42 6.16
C PHE A 128 9.76 13.45 6.20
N ASN A 129 10.50 13.53 7.32
CA ASN A 129 11.61 14.45 7.52
C ASN A 129 12.73 13.78 8.35
N PRO A 130 13.73 13.16 7.71
CA PRO A 130 13.92 13.05 6.25
C PRO A 130 12.84 12.16 5.58
N PRO A 131 12.59 12.31 4.27
CA PRO A 131 11.70 11.42 3.54
C PRO A 131 12.39 10.07 3.32
N GLU A 132 12.05 9.06 4.12
CA GLU A 132 12.77 7.80 4.13
C GLU A 132 12.44 6.88 2.94
N PRO A 133 13.39 6.07 2.45
CA PRO A 133 13.11 5.03 1.46
C PRO A 133 12.07 4.02 1.97
N LEU A 134 10.95 3.91 1.26
CA LEU A 134 9.78 3.12 1.64
C LEU A 134 9.46 2.07 0.56
N GLY A 135 8.95 0.91 0.96
CA GLY A 135 8.48 -0.14 0.06
C GLY A 135 7.49 -1.09 0.73
N TRP A 136 6.77 -1.86 -0.07
CA TRP A 136 5.76 -2.80 0.40
C TRP A 136 5.59 -3.96 -0.57
N TYR A 137 5.01 -5.07 -0.08
CA TYR A 137 4.62 -6.16 -0.96
C TYR A 137 3.38 -5.73 -1.77
N ALA A 138 3.47 -5.84 -3.09
CA ALA A 138 2.38 -5.61 -4.02
C ALA A 138 2.10 -6.89 -4.83
N ALA A 139 0.82 -7.21 -5.03
CA ALA A 139 0.42 -8.38 -5.81
C ALA A 139 0.53 -8.18 -7.34
N GLU A 140 0.76 -6.94 -7.79
CA GLU A 140 1.04 -6.57 -9.18
C GLU A 140 1.98 -5.35 -9.23
N ALA A 141 2.66 -5.14 -10.37
CA ALA A 141 3.53 -3.99 -10.57
C ALA A 141 2.75 -2.67 -10.46
N ALA A 142 3.35 -1.67 -9.79
CA ALA A 142 2.67 -0.43 -9.37
C ALA A 142 1.41 -0.64 -8.51
N GLY A 143 1.25 -1.82 -7.89
CA GLY A 143 0.18 -2.09 -6.92
C GLY A 143 0.46 -1.44 -5.57
N ARG A 144 -0.61 -1.09 -4.85
CA ARG A 144 -0.52 -0.76 -3.42
C ARG A 144 -0.32 -2.01 -2.57
N TRP A 145 0.11 -1.80 -1.33
CA TRP A 145 0.32 -2.83 -0.31
C TRP A 145 -0.83 -3.84 -0.27
N ALA A 146 -0.50 -5.08 -0.60
CA ALA A 146 -1.46 -6.13 -0.89
C ALA A 146 -1.60 -7.13 0.27
N ALA A 147 -2.74 -7.83 0.30
CA ALA A 147 -2.97 -8.91 1.23
C ALA A 147 -2.24 -10.19 0.79
N ILE A 148 -1.43 -10.76 1.68
CA ILE A 148 -0.81 -12.08 1.59
C ILE A 148 -1.72 -13.08 2.32
N ASP A 149 -2.07 -14.19 1.68
CA ASP A 149 -2.96 -15.22 2.23
C ASP A 149 -2.17 -16.43 2.77
N LEU A 150 -1.97 -16.50 4.09
CA LEU A 150 -1.30 -17.62 4.75
C LEU A 150 -2.27 -18.71 5.22
N ARG A 151 -3.55 -18.69 4.84
CA ARG A 151 -4.52 -19.67 5.36
C ARG A 151 -4.14 -21.10 4.93
N LYS A 152 -3.74 -21.27 3.68
CA LYS A 152 -3.49 -22.58 3.06
C LYS A 152 -2.02 -23.01 3.10
N ALA A 153 -1.08 -22.10 2.90
CA ALA A 153 0.35 -22.39 2.77
C ALA A 153 1.21 -21.26 3.33
N ASP A 154 2.52 -21.50 3.41
CA ASP A 154 3.54 -20.47 3.61
C ASP A 154 3.67 -19.58 2.37
N PHE A 155 4.24 -18.39 2.51
CA PHE A 155 4.45 -17.46 1.40
C PHE A 155 5.87 -16.88 1.43
N ASN A 156 6.67 -17.20 0.42
CA ASN A 156 8.13 -16.95 0.39
C ASN A 156 8.57 -15.99 -0.74
N GLN A 157 7.63 -15.21 -1.30
CA GLN A 157 7.83 -14.30 -2.41
C GLN A 157 7.34 -12.87 -2.06
N ALA A 158 7.45 -12.48 -0.78
CA ALA A 158 7.03 -11.17 -0.31
C ALA A 158 8.08 -10.09 -0.59
N ASP A 159 8.59 -10.01 -1.82
CA ASP A 159 9.72 -9.13 -2.12
C ASP A 159 9.33 -7.64 -2.07
N LEU A 160 10.22 -6.82 -1.50
CA LEU A 160 10.01 -5.41 -1.20
C LEU A 160 11.11 -4.58 -1.89
N VAL A 161 10.72 -3.65 -2.76
CA VAL A 161 11.67 -2.69 -3.35
C VAL A 161 11.50 -1.35 -2.65
N LEU A 162 12.47 -0.96 -1.84
CA LEU A 162 12.47 0.38 -1.23
C LEU A 162 12.81 1.42 -2.29
N ARG A 163 12.06 2.53 -2.31
CA ARG A 163 12.35 3.68 -3.17
C ARG A 163 12.08 4.98 -2.40
N GLN A 164 12.69 6.05 -2.88
CA GLN A 164 12.66 7.38 -2.30
C GLN A 164 12.52 8.38 -3.46
N PRO A 165 11.64 9.40 -3.38
CA PRO A 165 11.61 10.45 -4.39
C PRO A 165 12.95 11.21 -4.46
N VAL A 166 13.38 11.55 -5.67
CA VAL A 166 14.59 12.33 -5.90
C VAL A 166 14.36 13.76 -5.41
N PRO A 167 15.09 14.26 -4.40
CA PRO A 167 14.89 15.60 -3.89
C PRO A 167 15.24 16.64 -4.96
N PHE A 168 14.49 17.75 -5.01
CA PHE A 168 14.85 18.89 -5.85
C PHE A 168 16.25 19.39 -5.47
N PRO A 169 17.15 19.63 -6.45
CA PRO A 169 18.51 20.09 -6.15
C PRO A 169 18.48 21.41 -5.40
N ARG A 170 19.29 21.52 -4.32
CA ARG A 170 19.40 22.73 -3.49
C ARG A 170 20.13 23.89 -4.19
N PRO A 171 21.24 23.68 -4.92
CA PRO A 171 21.85 24.74 -5.72
C PRO A 171 20.92 25.19 -6.84
N GLU A 172 21.00 26.47 -7.21
CA GLU A 172 20.31 26.98 -8.39
C GLU A 172 20.83 26.26 -9.66
N LYS A 173 19.89 25.78 -10.49
CA LYS A 173 20.20 25.24 -11.83
C LYS A 173 19.60 26.18 -12.88
N LYS A 174 20.43 26.65 -13.82
CA LYS A 174 20.03 27.52 -14.93
C LYS A 174 20.32 26.85 -16.27
N ILE A 175 19.50 27.16 -17.26
CA ILE A 175 19.73 26.90 -18.67
C ILE A 175 19.11 28.05 -19.48
N ALA A 176 19.35 28.12 -20.79
CA ALA A 176 18.53 28.98 -21.64
C ALA A 176 17.04 28.65 -21.42
N HIS A 177 16.19 29.67 -21.29
CA HIS A 177 14.73 29.54 -21.14
C HIS A 177 14.22 28.91 -19.84
N GLY A 178 15.09 28.64 -18.84
CA GLY A 178 14.61 28.24 -17.51
C GLY A 178 15.62 28.35 -16.36
N ALA A 179 15.09 28.45 -15.14
CA ALA A 179 15.85 28.38 -13.90
C ALA A 179 15.04 27.67 -12.80
N LEU A 180 15.69 26.74 -12.09
CA LEU A 180 15.18 26.12 -10.87
C LEU A 180 15.91 26.73 -9.67
N ARG A 181 15.16 27.33 -8.74
CA ARG A 181 15.67 28.08 -7.59
C ARG A 181 14.99 27.62 -6.31
N TRP A 182 15.64 27.84 -5.16
CA TRP A 182 14.95 27.78 -3.87
C TRP A 182 14.59 29.19 -3.41
N LEU A 183 13.30 29.48 -3.32
CA LEU A 183 12.77 30.77 -2.85
C LEU A 183 11.91 30.50 -1.61
N LYS A 184 12.25 31.15 -0.48
CA LYS A 184 11.55 31.00 0.81
C LYS A 184 11.30 29.54 1.24
N GLY A 185 12.28 28.66 0.99
CA GLY A 185 12.18 27.24 1.35
C GLY A 185 11.36 26.37 0.39
N LEU A 186 10.94 26.89 -0.77
CA LEU A 186 10.25 26.13 -1.82
C LEU A 186 11.11 26.02 -3.09
N PRO A 187 11.12 24.87 -3.79
CA PRO A 187 11.64 24.77 -5.14
C PRO A 187 10.69 25.50 -6.11
N VAL A 188 11.23 26.44 -6.88
CA VAL A 188 10.48 27.25 -7.85
C VAL A 188 11.13 27.13 -9.22
N LEU A 189 10.37 26.65 -10.19
CA LEU A 189 10.77 26.52 -11.59
C LEU A 189 10.23 27.74 -12.36
N HIS A 190 11.12 28.58 -12.87
CA HIS A 190 10.80 29.67 -13.80
C HIS A 190 11.14 29.23 -15.22
N LEU A 191 10.23 29.47 -16.17
CA LEU A 191 10.35 29.13 -17.59
C LEU A 191 9.93 30.33 -18.43
N TRP A 192 10.59 30.60 -19.56
CA TRP A 192 10.25 31.73 -20.45
C TRP A 192 10.58 31.45 -21.92
N GLY A 193 9.91 32.14 -22.84
CA GLY A 193 10.05 31.91 -24.29
C GLY A 193 8.92 31.06 -24.88
N THR A 194 9.18 30.49 -26.04
CA THR A 194 8.27 29.62 -26.82
C THR A 194 7.92 28.33 -26.08
N ALA A 195 6.88 27.62 -26.54
CA ALA A 195 6.44 26.38 -25.93
C ALA A 195 7.52 25.29 -25.95
N GLU A 196 8.26 25.19 -27.04
CA GLU A 196 9.39 24.27 -27.21
C GLU A 196 10.59 24.63 -26.32
N GLU A 197 10.92 25.92 -26.20
CA GLU A 197 12.00 26.40 -25.33
C GLU A 197 11.69 26.13 -23.84
N ARG A 198 10.48 26.50 -23.39
CA ARG A 198 10.02 26.23 -22.02
C ARG A 198 9.94 24.74 -21.74
N GLY A 199 9.39 23.95 -22.66
CA GLY A 199 9.31 22.49 -22.53
C GLY A 199 10.70 21.88 -22.35
N PHE A 200 11.66 22.23 -23.21
CA PHE A 200 13.03 21.75 -23.09
C PHE A 200 13.67 22.12 -21.74
N ALA A 201 13.55 23.38 -21.32
CA ALA A 201 14.10 23.82 -20.04
C ALA A 201 13.42 23.11 -18.83
N HIS A 202 12.10 22.91 -18.88
CA HIS A 202 11.33 22.18 -17.87
C HIS A 202 11.86 20.76 -17.67
N GLY A 203 11.93 19.98 -18.76
CA GLY A 203 12.44 18.61 -18.71
C GLY A 203 13.91 18.53 -18.30
N TYR A 204 14.75 19.48 -18.75
CA TYR A 204 16.17 19.52 -18.40
C TYR A 204 16.42 19.85 -16.93
N LEU A 205 15.56 20.66 -16.31
CA LEU A 205 15.75 21.13 -14.94
C LEU A 205 15.24 20.14 -13.89
N ILE A 206 14.10 19.46 -14.14
CA ILE A 206 13.43 18.60 -13.14
C ILE A 206 13.02 17.21 -13.65
N GLY A 207 13.67 16.70 -14.69
CA GLY A 207 13.38 15.37 -15.28
C GLY A 207 13.18 14.23 -14.27
N PRO A 208 14.05 14.04 -13.26
CA PRO A 208 13.85 13.01 -12.23
C PRO A 208 12.53 13.15 -11.47
N GLN A 209 12.13 14.37 -11.11
CA GLN A 209 10.87 14.62 -10.39
C GLN A 209 9.63 14.38 -11.25
N ILE A 210 9.74 14.52 -12.57
CA ILE A 210 8.67 14.14 -13.52
C ILE A 210 8.47 12.62 -13.52
N ILE A 211 9.56 11.84 -13.49
CA ILE A 211 9.51 10.37 -13.38
C ILE A 211 8.91 9.95 -12.02
N ASP A 212 9.37 10.55 -10.92
CA ASP A 212 8.86 10.25 -9.56
C ASP A 212 7.36 10.53 -9.44
N PHE A 213 6.88 11.69 -9.92
CA PHE A 213 5.45 12.01 -9.87
C PHE A 213 4.63 10.99 -10.66
N PHE A 214 5.14 10.53 -11.81
CA PHE A 214 4.49 9.49 -12.59
C PHE A 214 4.47 8.13 -11.88
N GLU A 215 5.59 7.63 -11.34
CA GLU A 215 5.63 6.35 -10.64
C GLU A 215 4.77 6.36 -9.35
N TYR A 216 5.06 7.26 -8.41
CA TYR A 216 4.43 7.20 -7.08
C TYR A 216 2.97 7.66 -7.10
N TYR A 217 2.63 8.68 -7.88
CA TYR A 217 1.30 9.29 -7.82
C TYR A 217 0.36 8.82 -8.93
N VAL A 218 0.81 8.84 -10.19
CA VAL A 218 -0.03 8.39 -11.31
C VAL A 218 -0.16 6.88 -11.30
N LEU A 219 0.93 6.12 -11.35
CA LEU A 219 0.86 4.66 -11.38
C LEU A 219 0.43 4.06 -10.04
N GLU A 220 1.06 4.43 -8.92
CA GLU A 220 0.87 3.69 -7.66
C GLU A 220 -0.32 4.13 -6.80
N ASP A 221 -0.50 5.43 -6.51
CA ASP A 221 -1.64 5.83 -5.67
C ASP A 221 -2.95 5.97 -6.47
N SER A 222 -2.87 6.45 -7.71
CA SER A 222 -4.03 6.62 -8.60
C SER A 222 -4.41 5.31 -9.31
N TRP A 223 -3.60 4.79 -10.24
CA TRP A 223 -3.95 3.62 -11.04
C TRP A 223 -3.86 2.29 -10.27
N ARG A 224 -2.91 2.17 -9.34
CA ARG A 224 -2.67 1.01 -8.46
C ARG A 224 -2.40 -0.29 -9.24
N SER A 225 -1.87 -0.16 -10.45
CA SER A 225 -1.62 -1.24 -11.42
C SER A 225 -1.00 -0.68 -12.70
N ALA A 226 0.22 -1.12 -13.01
CA ALA A 226 0.86 -0.91 -14.30
C ALA A 226 -0.03 -1.39 -15.46
N ARG A 227 -0.56 -2.61 -15.34
CA ARG A 227 -1.41 -3.24 -16.36
C ARG A 227 -2.65 -2.40 -16.67
N ARG A 228 -3.42 -1.96 -15.66
CA ARG A 228 -4.64 -1.17 -15.89
C ARG A 228 -4.35 0.22 -16.45
N TYR A 229 -3.19 0.80 -16.12
CA TYR A 229 -2.73 2.03 -16.76
C TYR A 229 -2.50 1.81 -18.27
N GLU A 230 -1.78 0.75 -18.66
CA GLU A 230 -1.44 0.49 -20.07
C GLU A 230 -2.61 -0.03 -20.91
N GLU A 231 -3.42 -0.95 -20.38
CA GLU A 231 -4.55 -1.55 -21.09
C GLU A 231 -5.75 -0.60 -21.25
N ILE A 232 -5.86 0.42 -20.40
CA ILE A 232 -7.09 1.23 -20.29
C ILE A 232 -6.80 2.73 -20.39
N PHE A 233 -5.86 3.26 -19.61
CA PHE A 233 -5.63 4.71 -19.62
C PHE A 233 -4.87 5.20 -20.85
N VAL A 234 -3.82 4.50 -21.26
CA VAL A 234 -3.07 4.86 -22.47
C VAL A 234 -3.96 4.86 -23.73
N PRO A 235 -4.84 3.86 -23.96
CA PRO A 235 -5.87 3.93 -25.00
C PRO A 235 -6.88 5.06 -24.80
N PHE A 236 -7.32 5.31 -23.56
CA PHE A 236 -8.27 6.39 -23.26
C PHE A 236 -7.71 7.77 -23.63
N LEU A 237 -6.46 8.07 -23.25
CA LEU A 237 -5.75 9.30 -23.60
C LEU A 237 -5.64 9.48 -25.12
N LYS A 238 -5.31 8.41 -25.86
CA LYS A 238 -5.18 8.44 -27.32
C LYS A 238 -6.50 8.63 -28.07
N LYS A 239 -7.62 8.13 -27.52
CA LYS A 239 -8.92 8.09 -28.21
C LYS A 239 -9.84 9.28 -27.88
N ASN A 240 -9.76 9.83 -26.67
CA ASN A 240 -10.77 10.76 -26.15
C ASN A 240 -10.31 12.23 -26.04
N PHE A 241 -9.07 12.54 -26.43
CA PHE A 241 -8.51 13.88 -26.38
C PHE A 241 -8.08 14.36 -27.78
N ASN A 242 -8.43 15.60 -28.11
CA ASN A 242 -7.90 16.30 -29.27
C ASN A 242 -6.81 17.27 -28.79
N TYR A 243 -5.56 16.79 -28.66
CA TYR A 243 -4.45 17.59 -28.16
C TYR A 243 -4.00 18.64 -29.19
N PRO A 244 -3.90 19.94 -28.82
CA PRO A 244 -3.36 20.96 -29.70
C PRO A 244 -1.92 20.64 -30.14
N ALA A 245 -1.59 20.90 -31.41
CA ALA A 245 -0.28 20.57 -31.97
C ALA A 245 0.88 21.27 -31.22
N GLU A 246 0.67 22.51 -30.74
CA GLU A 246 1.66 23.24 -29.93
C GLU A 246 1.92 22.56 -28.57
N TYR A 247 0.87 22.13 -27.88
CA TYR A 247 0.99 21.41 -26.62
C TYR A 247 1.74 20.07 -26.78
N LEU A 248 1.52 19.36 -27.90
CA LEU A 248 2.29 18.16 -28.21
C LEU A 248 3.78 18.45 -28.47
N ARG A 249 4.11 19.60 -29.08
CA ARG A 249 5.51 20.04 -29.27
C ARG A 249 6.16 20.44 -27.95
N GLU A 250 5.47 21.13 -27.06
CA GLU A 250 5.94 21.41 -25.68
C GLU A 250 6.22 20.11 -24.91
N CYS A 251 5.29 19.14 -24.98
CA CYS A 251 5.46 17.82 -24.36
C CYS A 251 6.65 17.03 -24.92
N GLN A 252 6.85 17.05 -26.24
CA GLN A 252 8.02 16.43 -26.88
C GLN A 252 9.32 17.15 -26.48
N ALA A 253 9.30 18.47 -26.35
CA ALA A 253 10.43 19.26 -25.89
C ALA A 253 10.80 18.94 -24.43
N VAL A 254 9.83 18.72 -23.53
CA VAL A 254 10.07 18.20 -22.17
C VAL A 254 10.87 16.89 -22.22
N ILE A 255 10.42 15.90 -22.99
CA ILE A 255 11.11 14.61 -23.12
C ILE A 255 12.53 14.79 -23.69
N LYS A 256 12.70 15.69 -24.67
CA LYS A 256 14.02 16.05 -25.23
C LYS A 256 14.93 16.68 -24.16
N GLY A 257 14.38 17.56 -23.31
CA GLY A 257 15.08 18.18 -22.18
C GLY A 257 15.52 17.16 -21.14
N MET A 258 14.62 16.24 -20.76
CA MET A 258 14.92 15.15 -19.80
C MET A 258 16.10 14.31 -20.28
N ARG A 259 16.08 13.89 -21.55
CA ARG A 259 17.17 13.11 -22.18
C ARG A 259 18.47 13.91 -22.27
N ALA A 260 18.41 15.18 -22.66
CA ALA A 260 19.58 16.06 -22.72
C ALA A 260 20.23 16.30 -21.34
N ALA A 261 19.46 16.24 -20.25
CA ALA A 261 19.96 16.30 -18.88
C ALA A 261 20.53 14.97 -18.36
N GLY A 262 20.49 13.88 -19.13
CA GLY A 262 20.92 12.55 -18.68
C GLY A 262 19.97 11.92 -17.65
N THR A 263 18.68 12.28 -17.67
CA THR A 263 17.66 11.68 -16.79
C THR A 263 17.53 10.18 -17.08
N ASP A 264 17.51 9.32 -16.05
CA ASP A 264 17.09 7.92 -16.23
C ASP A 264 15.61 7.89 -16.63
N MET A 265 15.36 7.54 -17.90
CA MET A 265 14.01 7.51 -18.46
C MET A 265 13.26 6.21 -18.10
N ARG A 266 13.88 5.24 -17.41
CA ARG A 266 13.28 3.94 -17.15
C ARG A 266 12.17 4.01 -16.09
N VAL A 267 10.94 3.69 -16.48
CA VAL A 267 9.85 3.41 -15.55
C VAL A 267 9.92 1.93 -15.16
N LYS A 268 10.29 1.64 -13.90
CA LYS A 268 10.60 0.29 -13.43
C LYS A 268 9.36 -0.59 -13.39
N SER A 269 8.23 -0.03 -12.95
CA SER A 269 6.94 -0.73 -12.85
C SER A 269 6.28 -1.04 -14.21
N LEU A 270 6.71 -0.35 -15.26
CA LEU A 270 6.25 -0.51 -16.65
C LEU A 270 7.21 -1.34 -17.51
N GLY A 271 8.44 -1.57 -17.05
CA GLY A 271 9.47 -2.31 -17.80
C GLY A 271 10.01 -1.60 -19.05
N ARG A 272 9.69 -0.33 -19.26
CA ARG A 272 10.04 0.47 -20.44
C ARG A 272 10.40 1.91 -20.11
N GLU A 273 10.85 2.66 -21.11
CA GLU A 273 11.08 4.10 -20.95
C GLU A 273 9.77 4.91 -20.85
N PHE A 274 9.87 6.02 -20.12
CA PHE A 274 8.91 7.11 -20.06
C PHE A 274 8.83 7.82 -21.41
N GLY A 275 7.61 8.00 -21.94
CA GLY A 275 7.37 8.69 -23.19
C GLY A 275 6.20 9.66 -23.13
N LEU A 276 5.69 10.02 -24.32
CA LEU A 276 4.62 11.01 -24.45
C LEU A 276 3.34 10.59 -23.73
N SER A 277 2.98 9.30 -23.74
CA SER A 277 1.79 8.82 -23.04
C SER A 277 1.85 9.05 -21.53
N GLU A 278 3.04 8.95 -20.92
CA GLU A 278 3.23 9.18 -19.49
C GLU A 278 3.12 10.68 -19.16
N LEU A 279 3.70 11.56 -19.98
CA LEU A 279 3.56 13.01 -19.78
C LEU A 279 2.13 13.50 -20.01
N LEU A 280 1.41 12.92 -20.98
CA LEU A 280 -0.03 13.15 -21.15
C LEU A 280 -0.83 12.62 -19.95
N ALA A 281 -0.47 11.47 -19.39
CA ALA A 281 -1.09 10.91 -18.20
C ALA A 281 -0.87 11.76 -16.94
N ILE A 282 0.31 12.38 -16.77
CA ILE A 282 0.57 13.38 -15.73
C ILE A 282 -0.40 14.55 -15.85
N ASN A 283 -0.63 15.08 -17.06
CA ASN A 283 -1.47 16.25 -17.28
C ASN A 283 -2.98 15.95 -17.28
N ALA A 284 -3.38 14.67 -17.34
CA ALA A 284 -4.78 14.23 -17.37
C ALA A 284 -5.13 13.25 -16.23
N TYR A 285 -4.37 13.23 -15.13
CA TYR A 285 -4.52 12.21 -14.08
C TYR A 285 -5.90 12.22 -13.39
N ILE A 286 -6.60 13.37 -13.41
CA ILE A 286 -7.94 13.53 -12.84
C ILE A 286 -8.99 12.83 -13.71
N GLU A 287 -8.75 12.81 -15.02
CA GLU A 287 -9.60 12.24 -16.07
C GLU A 287 -9.58 10.70 -16.04
N ARG A 288 -8.75 10.10 -15.19
CA ARG A 288 -8.97 8.74 -14.66
C ARG A 288 -10.41 8.54 -14.19
N ARG A 289 -11.09 9.56 -13.66
CA ARG A 289 -12.52 9.49 -13.26
C ARG A 289 -13.45 9.24 -14.45
N ALA A 290 -13.10 9.69 -15.65
CA ALA A 290 -13.86 9.43 -16.88
C ALA A 290 -13.51 8.05 -17.47
N ALA A 291 -12.25 7.61 -17.34
CA ALA A 291 -11.86 6.24 -17.68
C ALA A 291 -12.40 5.17 -16.70
N PHE A 292 -12.63 5.56 -15.44
CA PHE A 292 -13.15 4.75 -14.34
C PHE A 292 -14.00 5.61 -13.39
N PRO A 293 -15.34 5.59 -13.52
CA PRO A 293 -16.21 6.32 -12.58
C PRO A 293 -16.08 5.75 -11.17
N VAL A 294 -15.53 6.57 -10.27
CA VAL A 294 -15.41 6.28 -8.82
C VAL A 294 -16.40 7.13 -8.03
N LYS A 295 -16.83 6.62 -6.87
CA LYS A 295 -17.84 7.30 -6.04
C LYS A 295 -17.22 8.44 -5.24
N GLU A 296 -17.68 9.65 -5.56
CA GLU A 296 -17.36 10.99 -5.02
C GLU A 296 -15.89 11.44 -4.96
N PRO A 297 -15.58 12.67 -5.44
CA PRO A 297 -14.22 13.18 -5.51
C PRO A 297 -13.76 13.90 -4.23
N ALA A 298 -12.45 14.05 -4.07
CA ALA A 298 -11.91 15.16 -3.29
C ALA A 298 -12.27 16.48 -4.00
N GLY A 299 -12.92 17.39 -3.27
CA GLY A 299 -13.21 18.75 -3.72
C GLY A 299 -12.15 19.75 -3.26
N CYS A 300 -12.16 20.93 -3.87
CA CYS A 300 -11.41 22.10 -3.40
C CYS A 300 -12.42 23.16 -2.96
N THR A 301 -12.22 23.75 -1.79
CA THR A 301 -12.96 24.98 -1.41
C THR A 301 -12.18 26.17 -1.95
N GLN A 302 -12.80 26.93 -2.83
CA GLN A 302 -12.26 28.18 -3.35
C GLN A 302 -13.09 29.34 -2.80
N PHE A 303 -12.40 30.36 -2.29
CA PHE A 303 -12.98 31.67 -2.01
C PHE A 303 -12.38 32.67 -3.01
N ALA A 304 -13.18 33.64 -3.43
CA ALA A 304 -12.83 34.70 -4.36
C ALA A 304 -12.97 36.07 -3.68
#